data_AF-A0A1T4RPG2-F1
#
_entry.id   AF-A0A1T4RPG2-F1
#
_cell.length_a   1.000
_cell.length_b   1.000
_cell.length_c   1.000
_cell.angle_alpha   90.00
_cell.angle_beta   90.00
_cell.angle_gamma   90.00
#
_symmetry.space_group_name_H-M   'P 1'
#
loop_
_entity.id
_entity.type
_entity.pdbx_description
1 polymer ?
#
loop_
_entity_poly.entity_id
_entity_poly.type
_entity_poly.pdbx_seq_one_letter_code
_entity_poly.pdbx_strand_id
1 'polypeptide(L)'
;MRNRIVVILAVLALTGCTTAESQSFLPDPSGHRIHRPARVAPRGSEAFCRNYGEQTAQNAYEDYRDDDDDATIARDLIAQQNAEKVGRSAYLRCKQGRLN
;
A
#
# COMPACT_ATOMS: atom_id res chain seq x y z
N MET A 1 -28.05 -29.30 29.68
CA MET A 1 -28.30 -28.30 28.61
C MET A 1 -27.73 -26.90 28.94
N ARG A 2 -27.64 -26.51 30.22
CA ARG A 2 -27.11 -25.20 30.68
C ARG A 2 -25.66 -24.89 30.27
N ASN A 3 -24.76 -25.89 30.26
CA ASN A 3 -23.36 -25.69 29.87
C ASN A 3 -23.13 -25.43 28.37
N ARG A 4 -24.04 -25.88 27.48
CA ARG A 4 -23.88 -25.67 26.03
C ARG A 4 -24.14 -24.21 25.63
N ILE A 5 -25.04 -23.54 26.35
CA ILE A 5 -25.40 -22.13 26.11
C ILE A 5 -24.22 -21.20 26.44
N VAL A 6 -23.47 -21.50 27.50
CA VAL A 6 -22.29 -20.72 27.92
C VAL A 6 -21.16 -20.81 26.89
N VAL A 7 -20.94 -21.98 26.31
CA VAL A 7 -19.91 -22.18 25.27
C VAL A 7 -20.26 -21.41 23.99
N ILE A 8 -21.53 -21.40 23.59
CA ILE A 8 -21.99 -20.68 22.38
C ILE A 8 -21.85 -19.15 22.57
N LEU A 9 -22.20 -18.63 23.75
CA LEU A 9 -22.02 -17.21 24.09
C LEU A 9 -20.54 -16.79 24.13
N ALA A 10 -19.64 -17.67 24.58
CA ALA A 10 -18.21 -17.39 24.61
C ALA A 10 -17.58 -17.34 23.20
N VAL A 11 -18.05 -18.17 22.27
CA VAL A 11 -17.56 -18.18 20.87
C VAL A 11 -18.04 -16.96 20.09
N LEU A 12 -19.25 -16.46 20.35
CA LEU A 12 -19.79 -15.24 19.72
C LEU A 12 -19.09 -13.95 20.18
N ALA A 13 -18.45 -13.95 21.35
CA ALA A 13 -17.65 -12.81 21.82
C ALA A 13 -16.27 -12.71 21.15
N LEU A 14 -15.79 -13.80 20.53
CA LEU A 14 -14.51 -13.86 19.83
C LEU A 14 -14.61 -13.43 18.34
N THR A 15 -15.80 -13.26 17.80
CA THR A 15 -16.03 -12.62 16.48
C THR A 15 -16.09 -11.10 16.60
N GLY A 16 -15.26 -10.55 17.50
CA GLY A 16 -14.96 -9.13 17.59
C GLY A 16 -14.33 -8.68 16.27
N CYS A 17 -15.21 -8.28 15.36
CA CYS A 17 -14.94 -7.59 14.12
C CYS A 17 -13.90 -6.50 14.41
N THR A 18 -12.63 -6.73 14.06
CA THR A 18 -11.64 -5.67 14.00
C THR A 18 -12.02 -4.83 12.78
N THR A 19 -13.01 -3.96 12.96
CA THR A 19 -13.22 -2.83 12.06
C THR A 19 -11.88 -2.10 12.08
N ALA A 20 -11.10 -2.27 11.02
CA ALA A 20 -9.90 -1.51 10.78
C ALA A 20 -10.37 -0.05 10.73
N GLU A 21 -10.22 0.63 11.86
CA GLU A 21 -10.53 2.02 12.04
C GLU A 21 -9.79 2.75 10.94
N SER A 22 -10.52 3.24 9.94
CA SER A 22 -9.93 3.98 8.84
C SER A 22 -9.49 5.30 9.44
N GLN A 23 -8.24 5.36 9.89
CA GLN A 23 -7.63 6.63 10.27
C GLN A 23 -7.74 7.55 9.06
N SER A 24 -8.58 8.57 9.20
CA SER A 24 -8.73 9.66 8.26
C SER A 24 -7.42 10.43 8.31
N PHE A 25 -6.50 10.09 7.40
CA PHE A 25 -5.18 10.71 7.37
C PHE A 25 -5.33 12.13 6.84
N LEU A 26 -4.99 13.11 7.67
CA LEU A 26 -4.88 14.51 7.27
C LEU A 26 -3.77 14.63 6.23
N PRO A 27 -3.96 15.34 5.10
CA PRO A 27 -2.88 15.59 4.16
C PRO A 27 -1.74 16.34 4.86
N ASP A 28 -0.50 15.86 4.69
CA ASP A 28 0.69 16.52 5.23
C ASP A 28 0.87 17.88 4.52
N PRO A 29 0.93 18.99 5.27
CA PRO A 29 1.15 20.32 4.70
C PRO A 29 2.51 20.47 3.99
N SER A 30 3.45 19.53 4.16
CA SER A 30 4.75 19.54 3.47
C SER A 30 4.68 19.20 1.98
N GLY A 31 3.50 18.79 1.46
CA GLY A 31 3.35 18.31 0.09
C GLY A 31 3.86 16.88 -0.12
N HIS A 32 4.37 16.22 0.91
CA HIS A 32 4.58 14.78 0.88
C HIS A 32 3.21 14.10 0.76
N ARG A 33 2.99 13.42 -0.37
CA ARG A 33 1.88 12.47 -0.46
C ARG A 33 2.12 11.38 0.57
N ILE A 34 1.41 11.41 1.68
CA ILE A 34 1.41 10.30 2.63
C ILE A 34 0.70 9.14 1.95
N HIS A 35 1.49 8.18 1.46
CA HIS A 35 0.96 7.02 0.77
C HIS A 35 0.35 6.07 1.80
N ARG A 36 -0.92 5.74 1.61
CA ARG A 36 -1.59 4.74 2.44
C ARG A 36 -0.84 3.42 2.23
N PRO A 37 -0.31 2.77 3.27
CA PRO A 37 0.39 1.51 3.10
C PRO A 37 -0.53 0.52 2.39
N ALA A 38 -0.03 -0.20 1.38
CA ALA A 38 -0.82 -1.20 0.66
C ALA A 38 -1.54 -2.16 1.62
N ARG A 39 -0.85 -2.55 2.70
CA ARG A 39 -1.34 -3.37 3.81
C ARG A 39 -2.61 -2.88 4.52
N VAL A 40 -3.00 -1.60 4.38
CA VAL A 40 -4.26 -1.06 4.96
C VAL A 40 -5.48 -1.42 4.10
N ALA A 41 -5.29 -1.71 2.81
CA ALA A 41 -6.36 -2.18 1.94
C ALA A 41 -6.35 -3.72 1.85
N PRO A 42 -7.51 -4.39 1.64
CA PRO A 42 -7.55 -5.84 1.45
C PRO A 42 -6.66 -6.26 0.27
N ARG A 43 -5.84 -7.30 0.43
CA ARG A 43 -4.96 -7.79 -0.66
C ARG A 43 -5.79 -8.11 -1.90
N GLY A 44 -5.30 -7.71 -3.08
CA GLY A 44 -5.98 -7.89 -4.36
C GLY A 44 -7.14 -6.91 -4.63
N SER A 45 -7.52 -6.08 -3.66
CA SER A 45 -8.45 -4.96 -3.94
C SER A 45 -7.79 -3.93 -4.85
N GLU A 46 -8.62 -3.15 -5.56
CA GLU A 46 -8.12 -2.06 -6.40
C GLU A 46 -7.32 -1.03 -5.59
N ALA A 47 -7.81 -0.69 -4.39
CA ALA A 47 -7.10 0.21 -3.48
C ALA A 47 -5.73 -0.36 -3.06
N PHE A 48 -5.65 -1.66 -2.78
CA PHE A 48 -4.38 -2.31 -2.48
C PHE A 48 -3.42 -2.24 -3.67
N CYS A 49 -3.89 -2.59 -4.87
CA CYS A 49 -3.02 -2.60 -6.05
C CYS A 49 -2.54 -1.21 -6.42
N ARG A 50 -3.40 -0.18 -6.29
CA ARG A 50 -3.00 1.21 -6.51
C ARG A 50 -1.89 1.61 -5.54
N ASN A 51 -2.11 1.44 -4.24
CA ASN A 51 -1.12 1.76 -3.22
C ASN A 51 0.18 0.94 -3.39
N TYR A 52 0.08 -0.30 -3.88
CA TYR A 52 1.23 -1.15 -4.19
C TYR A 52 2.05 -0.57 -5.34
N GLY A 53 1.40 -0.20 -6.45
CA GLY A 53 2.05 0.42 -7.59
C GLY A 53 2.69 1.77 -7.25
N GLU A 54 2.01 2.60 -6.47
CA GLU A 54 2.54 3.91 -6.05
C GLU A 54 3.77 3.77 -5.14
N GLN A 55 3.72 2.90 -4.13
CA GLN A 55 4.90 2.62 -3.29
C GLN A 55 6.05 2.03 -4.10
N THR A 56 5.75 1.16 -5.07
CA THR A 56 6.81 0.59 -5.93
C THR A 56 7.45 1.66 -6.80
N ALA A 57 6.66 2.62 -7.32
CA ALA A 57 7.20 3.77 -8.05
C ALA A 57 8.11 4.61 -7.14
N GLN A 58 7.66 4.94 -5.93
CA GLN A 58 8.49 5.73 -5.00
C GLN A 58 9.80 5.04 -4.68
N ASN A 59 9.75 3.76 -4.28
CA ASN A 59 10.97 3.02 -3.98
C ASN A 59 11.92 2.99 -5.18
N ALA A 60 11.40 2.74 -6.39
CA ALA A 60 12.23 2.76 -7.59
C ALA A 60 12.84 4.14 -7.88
N TYR A 61 12.10 5.21 -7.61
CA TYR A 61 12.60 6.58 -7.78
C TYR A 61 13.73 6.89 -6.79
N GLU A 62 13.56 6.52 -5.51
CA GLU A 62 14.61 6.65 -4.50
C GLU A 62 15.83 5.80 -4.90
N ASP A 63 15.64 4.54 -5.31
CA ASP A 63 16.73 3.67 -5.79
C ASP A 63 17.50 4.32 -6.96
N TYR A 64 16.80 4.89 -7.95
CA TYR A 64 17.44 5.57 -9.07
C TYR A 64 18.17 6.86 -8.70
N ARG A 65 17.75 7.51 -7.61
CA ARG A 65 18.39 8.75 -7.14
C ARG A 65 19.55 8.48 -6.21
N ASP A 66 19.44 7.46 -5.36
CA ASP A 66 20.51 7.03 -4.46
C ASP A 66 21.71 6.46 -5.24
N ASP A 67 21.47 5.89 -6.43
CA ASP A 67 22.53 5.42 -7.34
C ASP A 67 23.27 6.56 -8.08
N ASP A 68 22.76 7.80 -8.08
CA ASP A 68 23.29 8.95 -8.82
C ASP A 68 23.70 10.09 -7.85
N ASP A 69 24.98 10.14 -7.46
CA ASP A 69 25.56 11.23 -6.64
C ASP A 69 25.54 12.61 -7.36
N ASP A 70 25.41 12.62 -8.70
CA ASP A 70 25.43 13.81 -9.56
C ASP A 70 24.04 14.14 -10.14
N ALA A 71 23.04 14.34 -9.28
CA ALA A 71 21.66 14.60 -9.68
C ALA A 71 21.52 15.88 -10.56
N THR A 72 21.27 15.69 -11.86
CA THR A 72 20.89 16.76 -12.79
C THR A 72 19.39 16.73 -13.07
N ILE A 73 18.79 17.86 -13.46
CA ILE A 73 17.36 17.96 -13.80
C ILE A 73 16.96 16.93 -14.87
N ALA A 74 17.81 16.72 -15.88
CA ALA A 74 17.52 15.75 -16.94
C ALA A 74 17.50 14.30 -16.42
N ARG A 75 18.42 13.95 -15.51
CA ARG A 75 18.47 12.62 -14.88
C ARG A 75 17.29 12.39 -13.95
N ASP A 76 16.92 13.40 -13.17
CA ASP A 76 15.78 13.35 -12.27
C ASP A 76 14.47 13.07 -13.02
N LEU A 77 14.25 13.75 -14.14
CA LEU A 77 13.09 13.51 -15.01
C LEU A 77 13.09 12.09 -15.59
N ILE A 78 14.26 11.56 -15.96
CA ILE A 78 14.37 10.18 -16.46
C ILE A 78 14.09 9.18 -15.34
N ALA A 79 14.64 9.38 -14.15
CA ALA A 79 14.39 8.56 -12.97
C ALA A 79 12.90 8.53 -12.63
N GLN A 80 12.25 9.69 -12.62
CA GLN A 80 10.81 9.81 -12.39
C GLN A 80 9.99 9.06 -13.44
N GLN A 81 10.29 9.23 -14.73
CA GLN A 81 9.59 8.50 -15.80
C GLN A 81 9.77 6.99 -15.70
N ASN A 82 10.96 6.52 -15.29
CA ASN A 82 11.23 5.10 -15.14
C ASN A 82 10.50 4.52 -13.93
N ALA A 83 10.55 5.20 -12.79
CA ALA A 83 9.82 4.87 -11.58
C ALA A 83 8.31 4.74 -11.84
N GLU A 84 7.71 5.68 -12.57
CA GLU A 84 6.30 5.61 -12.94
C GLU A 84 5.95 4.38 -13.78
N LYS A 85 6.82 3.99 -14.72
CA LYS A 85 6.64 2.75 -15.53
C LYS A 85 6.71 1.51 -14.66
N VAL A 86 7.65 1.48 -13.71
CA VAL A 86 7.82 0.37 -12.76
C VAL A 86 6.57 0.23 -11.89
N GLY A 87 6.11 1.32 -11.29
CA GLY A 87 4.90 1.34 -10.45
C GLY A 87 3.63 0.95 -11.22
N ARG A 88 3.46 1.45 -12.45
CA ARG A 88 2.34 1.05 -13.32
C ARG A 88 2.37 -0.45 -13.63
N SER A 89 3.55 -0.99 -13.91
CA SER A 89 3.71 -2.42 -14.14
C SER A 89 3.39 -3.23 -12.87
N ALA A 90 3.81 -2.75 -11.69
CA ALA A 90 3.50 -3.38 -10.41
C ALA A 90 1.99 -3.37 -10.10
N TYR A 91 1.31 -2.25 -10.38
CA TYR A 91 -0.15 -2.17 -10.30
C TYR A 91 -0.84 -3.24 -11.17
N LEU A 92 -0.43 -3.34 -12.44
CA LEU A 92 -1.01 -4.31 -13.38
C LEU A 92 -0.75 -5.76 -12.94
N ARG A 93 0.46 -6.07 -12.46
CA ARG A 93 0.78 -7.39 -11.92
C ARG A 93 -0.07 -7.71 -10.68
N CYS A 94 -0.27 -6.74 -9.79
CA CYS A 94 -1.14 -6.91 -8.63
C CYS A 94 -2.59 -7.21 -9.04
N LYS A 95 -3.13 -6.48 -10.03
CA LYS A 95 -4.49 -6.73 -10.57
C LYS A 95 -4.64 -8.13 -11.17
N GLN A 96 -3.54 -8.72 -11.63
CA GLN A 96 -3.47 -10.10 -12.12
C GLN A 96 -3.21 -11.14 -11.01
N GLY A 97 -3.11 -10.73 -9.75
CA GLY A 97 -2.78 -11.62 -8.63
C GLY A 97 -1.30 -12.03 -8.56
N ARG A 98 -0.42 -11.35 -9.31
CA ARG A 98 1.03 -11.65 -9.41
C ARG A 98 1.83 -10.69 -8.53
N LEU A 99 1.75 -10.91 -7.22
CA LEU A 99 2.55 -10.18 -6.23
C LEU A 99 3.83 -10.99 -5.99
N ASN A 100 4.94 -10.49 -6.52
CA ASN A 100 6.27 -11.06 -6.39
C ASN A 100 7.19 -9.97 -5.86
#